data_AF-A0A5M6C301-F1
#
_entry.id   AF-A0A5M6C301-F1
#
_cell.length_a   1.000
_cell.length_b   1.000
_cell.length_c   1.000
_cell.angle_alpha   90.00
_cell.angle_beta   90.00
_cell.angle_gamma   90.00
#
_symmetry.space_group_name_H-M   'P 1'
#
loop_
_entity.id
_entity.type
_entity.pdbx_description
1 polymer ?
#
loop_
_entity_poly.entity_id
_entity_poly.type
_entity_poly.pdbx_seq_one_letter_code
_entity_poly.pdbx_strand_id
1 'polypeptide(L)'
;MPTTVPNAVFAPLLRSSPTFLKPFVHALVASLHRLDLSRDPRKTLHRLSQHKFTISNTLPYVFMATCALYSLYIMTTPPFPFKLGIPLAYITAVLLPITSQFVFPATPIFAWLITFFTARYIPTGRRPAIHVALLPALESVLYGANISDLQTRYTNPILDVVAWLPYGVIHFVWPFIVALILWTLGPRGAVQFWGLAFGWMNLLGVVTQLLLPCAAPWYEIIHGLTPADYSMPGSPGGLLRIDRVFHSQGYSNTFGNAPLVFGAFPSLHSGCAVMEALFLSHFFPALKPVYWAYVGVLWWATMYLSHHYLIDLVAGACLSVLVFYFCMPDGFKDVDQIQWDKAEGDGYEMIGGPKTIREVDLDEEIRKLEEEGEGDIEIGAEEDDERRDEEERIEAQNGMGKGPEGKPRMKKKRSVSWGETKVLGEEGAGRPEAGGSGSGSKSVEQAIA
;
A
#
# COMPACT_ATOMS: atom_id res chain seq x y z
N MET A 1 -18.20 -23.93 26.66
CA MET A 1 -18.17 -22.83 27.65
C MET A 1 -18.11 -21.53 26.89
N PRO A 2 -18.69 -20.42 27.38
CA PRO A 2 -18.62 -19.15 26.66
C PRO A 2 -17.15 -18.79 26.46
N THR A 3 -16.73 -18.65 25.21
CA THR A 3 -15.34 -18.41 24.80
C THR A 3 -14.99 -16.91 24.78
N THR A 4 -15.81 -16.08 25.42
CA THR A 4 -15.69 -14.62 25.45
C THR A 4 -15.35 -14.12 26.87
N VAL A 5 -14.76 -12.94 26.96
CA VAL A 5 -14.37 -12.35 28.26
C VAL A 5 -15.62 -12.00 29.08
N PRO A 6 -15.69 -12.28 30.40
CA PRO A 6 -16.84 -11.88 31.23
C PRO A 6 -16.92 -10.36 31.46
N ASN A 7 -18.12 -9.78 31.37
CA ASN A 7 -18.37 -8.33 31.55
C ASN A 7 -17.88 -7.77 32.89
N ALA A 8 -17.82 -8.60 33.94
CA ALA A 8 -17.40 -8.19 35.29
C ALA A 8 -15.92 -7.76 35.36
N VAL A 9 -15.08 -8.21 34.43
CA VAL A 9 -13.62 -7.96 34.44
C VAL A 9 -13.30 -6.48 34.13
N PHE A 10 -14.09 -5.82 33.28
CA PHE A 10 -13.79 -4.46 32.81
C PHE A 10 -14.62 -3.35 33.50
N ALA A 11 -15.56 -3.71 34.36
CA ALA A 11 -16.40 -2.77 35.09
C ALA A 11 -15.63 -1.72 35.93
N PRO A 12 -14.47 -2.04 36.55
CA PRO A 12 -13.65 -1.04 37.25
C PRO A 12 -12.97 -0.06 36.28
N LEU A 13 -12.42 -0.55 35.17
CA LEU A 13 -11.71 0.24 34.16
C LEU A 13 -12.61 1.30 33.50
N LEU A 14 -13.84 0.92 33.18
CA LEU A 14 -14.84 1.83 32.61
C LEU A 14 -15.28 2.93 33.57
N ARG A 15 -15.33 2.64 34.88
CA ARG A 15 -15.71 3.61 35.91
C ARG A 15 -14.61 4.63 36.23
N SER A 16 -13.35 4.20 36.20
CA SER A 16 -12.21 5.05 36.58
C SER A 16 -11.64 5.89 35.44
N SER A 17 -12.09 5.70 34.20
CA SER A 17 -11.50 6.36 33.03
C SER A 17 -11.95 7.82 32.87
N PRO A 18 -11.02 8.75 32.55
CA PRO A 18 -11.35 10.14 32.22
C PRO A 18 -12.40 10.25 31.11
N THR A 19 -13.30 11.24 31.18
CA THR A 19 -14.44 11.38 30.26
C THR A 19 -14.04 11.37 28.78
N PHE A 20 -12.90 11.99 28.42
CA PHE A 20 -12.40 12.01 27.04
C PHE A 20 -11.86 10.66 26.56
N LEU A 21 -11.45 9.76 27.46
CA LEU A 21 -10.96 8.41 27.13
C LEU A 21 -12.08 7.37 27.13
N LYS A 22 -13.25 7.67 27.69
CA LYS A 22 -14.37 6.71 27.78
C LYS A 22 -14.74 6.07 26.44
N PRO A 23 -14.87 6.80 25.31
CA PRO A 23 -15.20 6.19 24.03
C PRO A 23 -14.16 5.14 23.60
N PHE A 24 -12.88 5.46 23.75
CA PHE A 24 -11.79 4.54 23.43
C PHE A 24 -11.80 3.30 24.35
N VAL A 25 -12.01 3.48 25.66
CA VAL A 25 -12.06 2.37 26.61
C VAL A 25 -13.27 1.46 26.33
N HIS A 26 -14.42 2.03 25.98
CA HIS A 26 -15.59 1.24 25.55
C HIS A 26 -15.30 0.43 24.29
N ALA A 27 -14.67 1.05 23.29
CA ALA A 27 -14.29 0.37 22.05
C ALA A 27 -13.28 -0.77 22.30
N LEU A 28 -12.28 -0.53 23.14
CA LEU A 28 -11.31 -1.53 23.58
C LEU A 28 -11.98 -2.72 24.29
N VAL A 29 -12.87 -2.46 25.24
CA VAL A 29 -13.62 -3.50 25.95
C VAL A 29 -14.48 -4.30 24.98
N ALA A 30 -15.17 -3.62 24.06
CA ALA A 30 -15.96 -4.28 23.03
C ALA A 30 -15.09 -5.16 22.11
N SER A 31 -13.87 -4.73 21.74
CA SER A 31 -12.94 -5.55 20.95
C SER A 31 -12.42 -6.75 21.73
N LEU A 32 -12.17 -6.62 23.04
CA LEU A 32 -11.78 -7.73 23.91
C LEU A 32 -12.89 -8.79 24.04
N HIS A 33 -14.16 -8.38 24.11
CA HIS A 33 -15.29 -9.31 24.15
C HIS A 33 -15.46 -10.13 22.85
N ARG A 34 -14.95 -9.65 21.71
CA ARG A 34 -15.04 -10.32 20.40
C ARG A 34 -13.99 -11.42 20.19
N LEU A 35 -12.98 -11.49 21.05
CA LEU A 35 -11.88 -12.45 20.89
C LEU A 35 -12.37 -13.89 21.05
N ASP A 36 -11.96 -14.77 20.14
CA ASP A 36 -12.09 -16.21 20.38
C ASP A 36 -10.97 -16.65 21.33
N LEU A 37 -11.32 -17.06 22.55
CA LEU A 37 -10.35 -17.54 23.54
C LEU A 37 -10.15 -19.07 23.52
N SER A 38 -10.70 -19.76 22.51
CA SER A 38 -10.57 -21.20 22.34
C SER A 38 -9.10 -21.61 22.17
N ARG A 39 -8.73 -22.67 22.89
CA ARG A 39 -7.43 -23.36 22.78
C ARG A 39 -7.54 -24.73 22.13
N ASP A 40 -8.71 -25.07 21.60
CA ASP A 40 -8.94 -26.35 20.94
C ASP A 40 -8.50 -26.29 19.47
N PRO A 41 -7.41 -26.98 19.07
CA PRO A 41 -6.93 -26.98 17.69
C PRO A 41 -7.93 -27.64 16.72
N ARG A 42 -8.86 -28.47 17.22
CA ARG A 42 -9.87 -29.14 16.39
C ARG A 42 -10.77 -28.14 15.68
N LYS A 43 -11.03 -26.96 16.27
CA LYS A 43 -11.80 -25.89 15.61
C LYS A 43 -11.11 -25.40 14.33
N THR A 44 -9.80 -25.17 14.38
CA THR A 44 -9.02 -24.75 13.22
C THR A 44 -8.92 -25.86 12.19
N LEU A 45 -8.66 -27.10 12.62
CA LEU A 45 -8.64 -28.26 11.72
C LEU A 45 -9.98 -28.50 11.04
N HIS A 46 -11.09 -28.30 11.77
CA HIS A 46 -12.43 -28.38 11.19
C HIS A 46 -12.64 -27.28 10.14
N ARG A 47 -12.34 -26.01 10.45
CA ARG A 47 -12.38 -24.91 9.46
C ARG A 47 -11.55 -25.23 8.21
N LEU A 48 -10.33 -25.75 8.39
CA LEU A 48 -9.47 -26.15 7.29
C LEU A 48 -10.07 -27.29 6.46
N SER A 49 -10.69 -28.29 7.09
CA SER A 49 -11.34 -29.41 6.40
C SER A 49 -12.52 -28.99 5.51
N GLN A 50 -13.17 -27.87 5.86
CA GLN A 50 -14.27 -27.30 5.10
C GLN A 50 -13.79 -26.29 4.03
N HIS A 51 -12.49 -25.99 3.99
CA HIS A 51 -11.95 -25.00 3.06
C HIS A 51 -11.91 -25.56 1.63
N LYS A 52 -12.49 -24.81 0.68
CA LYS A 52 -12.41 -25.13 -0.74
C LYS A 52 -11.20 -24.44 -1.36
N PHE A 53 -10.20 -25.23 -1.70
CA PHE A 53 -9.00 -24.74 -2.37
C PHE A 53 -9.33 -24.38 -3.82
N THR A 54 -8.95 -23.16 -4.22
CA THR A 54 -8.98 -22.67 -5.59
C THR A 54 -7.59 -22.16 -5.94
N ILE A 55 -7.26 -22.06 -7.23
CA ILE A 55 -5.93 -21.55 -7.64
C ILE A 55 -5.67 -20.16 -7.05
N SER A 56 -6.67 -19.26 -7.11
CA SER A 56 -6.48 -17.88 -6.67
C SER A 56 -6.38 -17.74 -5.14
N ASN A 57 -7.01 -18.63 -4.34
CA ASN A 57 -6.81 -18.62 -2.89
C ASN A 57 -5.59 -19.42 -2.43
N THR A 58 -5.06 -20.35 -3.25
CA THR A 58 -3.94 -21.23 -2.89
C THR A 58 -2.59 -20.65 -3.30
N LEU A 59 -2.51 -20.03 -4.49
CA LEU A 59 -1.27 -19.49 -5.05
C LEU A 59 -0.55 -18.48 -4.12
N PRO A 60 -1.25 -17.56 -3.44
CA PRO A 60 -0.59 -16.64 -2.49
C PRO A 60 0.11 -17.39 -1.35
N TYR A 61 -0.49 -18.46 -0.80
CA TYR A 61 0.14 -19.27 0.24
C TYR A 61 1.33 -20.07 -0.28
N VAL A 62 1.26 -20.59 -1.51
CA VAL A 62 2.38 -21.28 -2.15
C VAL A 62 3.57 -20.32 -2.34
N PHE A 63 3.31 -19.08 -2.75
CA PHE A 63 4.35 -18.06 -2.88
C PHE A 63 5.01 -17.74 -1.53
N MET A 64 4.21 -17.49 -0.48
CA MET A 64 4.73 -17.23 0.86
C MET A 64 5.50 -18.42 1.43
N ALA A 65 4.99 -19.65 1.24
CA ALA A 65 5.66 -20.88 1.66
C ALA A 65 6.99 -21.06 0.92
N THR A 66 7.05 -20.76 -0.38
CA THR A 66 8.29 -20.81 -1.16
C THR A 66 9.33 -19.85 -0.60
N CYS A 67 8.94 -18.60 -0.33
CA CYS A 67 9.82 -17.60 0.29
C CYS A 67 10.32 -18.06 1.67
N ALA A 68 9.41 -18.56 2.53
CA ALA A 68 9.74 -19.02 3.87
C ALA A 68 10.64 -20.26 3.86
N LEU A 69 10.36 -21.25 3.01
CA LEU A 69 11.17 -22.46 2.88
C LEU A 69 12.56 -22.15 2.33
N TYR A 70 12.66 -21.29 1.31
CA TYR A 70 13.95 -20.82 0.82
C TYR A 70 14.74 -20.07 1.90
N SER A 71 14.07 -19.18 2.64
CA SER A 71 14.65 -18.45 3.77
C SER A 71 15.20 -19.41 4.84
N LEU A 72 14.41 -20.41 5.24
CA LEU A 72 14.84 -21.45 6.19
C LEU A 72 15.99 -22.29 5.65
N TYR A 73 16.02 -22.57 4.35
CA TYR A 73 17.11 -23.30 3.72
C TYR A 73 18.44 -22.54 3.81
N ILE A 74 18.47 -21.26 3.41
CA ILE A 74 19.69 -20.44 3.41
C ILE A 74 20.11 -19.93 4.80
N MET A 75 19.19 -19.90 5.77
CA MET A 75 19.46 -19.40 7.11
C MET A 75 20.57 -20.19 7.81
N THR A 76 21.63 -19.49 8.20
CA THR A 76 22.76 -20.05 8.96
C THR A 76 22.62 -19.83 10.47
N THR A 77 22.00 -18.71 10.88
CA THR A 77 21.75 -18.39 12.29
C THR A 77 20.27 -18.07 12.51
N PRO A 78 19.57 -18.79 13.42
CA PRO A 78 20.04 -19.94 14.18
C PRO A 78 20.38 -21.16 13.28
N PRO A 79 21.33 -22.03 13.66
CA PRO A 79 21.68 -23.20 12.86
C PRO A 79 20.61 -24.29 12.96
N PHE A 80 20.70 -25.31 12.10
CA PHE A 80 19.90 -26.52 12.25
C PHE A 80 20.32 -27.29 13.52
N PRO A 81 19.40 -27.86 14.32
CA PRO A 81 17.94 -27.90 14.11
C PRO A 81 17.20 -26.70 14.72
N PHE A 82 17.85 -25.78 15.42
CA PHE A 82 17.21 -24.68 16.14
C PHE A 82 16.32 -23.78 15.26
N LYS A 83 16.68 -23.57 13.98
CA LYS A 83 15.80 -22.84 13.03
C LYS A 83 14.44 -23.48 12.77
N LEU A 84 14.27 -24.78 13.05
CA LEU A 84 12.96 -25.45 12.99
C LEU A 84 11.98 -24.96 14.07
N GLY A 85 12.47 -24.25 15.10
CA GLY A 85 11.62 -23.58 16.07
C GLY A 85 10.72 -22.51 15.44
N ILE A 86 11.15 -21.88 14.33
CA ILE A 86 10.38 -20.86 13.62
C ILE A 86 9.09 -21.45 13.02
N PRO A 87 9.13 -22.46 12.11
CA PRO A 87 7.91 -23.06 11.58
C PRO A 87 7.10 -23.76 12.67
N LEU A 88 7.71 -24.36 13.69
CA LEU A 88 6.99 -24.98 14.80
C LEU A 88 6.16 -23.96 15.59
N ALA A 89 6.75 -22.80 15.93
CA ALA A 89 6.05 -21.72 16.62
C ALA A 89 4.90 -21.16 15.77
N TYR A 90 5.15 -20.94 14.47
CA TYR A 90 4.13 -20.46 13.54
C TYR A 90 2.96 -21.45 13.40
N ILE A 91 3.24 -22.74 13.17
CA ILE A 91 2.20 -23.79 13.06
C ILE A 91 1.39 -23.87 14.36
N THR A 92 2.05 -23.85 15.52
CA THR A 92 1.37 -23.87 16.82
C THR A 92 0.43 -22.67 16.97
N ALA A 93 0.90 -21.48 16.60
CA ALA A 93 0.12 -20.25 16.70
C ALA A 93 -1.06 -20.20 15.70
N VAL A 94 -0.93 -20.80 14.51
CA VAL A 94 -2.04 -20.92 13.55
C VAL A 94 -3.04 -21.99 13.98
N LEU A 95 -2.60 -23.08 14.61
CA LEU A 95 -3.50 -24.15 15.05
C LEU A 95 -4.45 -23.70 16.17
N LEU A 96 -3.99 -22.86 17.10
CA LEU A 96 -4.77 -22.42 18.25
C LEU A 96 -5.64 -21.19 17.91
N PRO A 97 -6.99 -21.25 18.00
CA PRO A 97 -7.87 -20.14 17.63
C PRO A 97 -7.56 -18.80 18.32
N ILE A 98 -7.17 -18.87 19.60
CA ILE A 98 -6.76 -17.70 20.40
C ILE A 98 -5.68 -16.85 19.73
N THR A 99 -4.73 -17.49 19.03
CA THR A 99 -3.66 -16.80 18.29
C THR A 99 -3.94 -16.71 16.79
N SER A 100 -4.61 -17.70 16.21
CA SER A 100 -4.81 -17.79 14.76
C SER A 100 -5.59 -16.61 14.19
N GLN A 101 -6.51 -16.03 14.97
CA GLN A 101 -7.32 -14.86 14.55
C GLN A 101 -6.47 -13.63 14.20
N PHE A 102 -5.24 -13.55 14.69
CA PHE A 102 -4.26 -12.49 14.35
C PHE A 102 -3.10 -13.03 13.51
N VAL A 103 -2.57 -14.20 13.87
CA VAL A 103 -1.37 -14.76 13.24
C VAL A 103 -1.63 -15.18 11.80
N PHE A 104 -2.78 -15.78 11.51
CA PHE A 104 -3.10 -16.25 10.16
C PHE A 104 -3.29 -15.08 9.17
N PRO A 105 -4.04 -14.01 9.49
CA PRO A 105 -4.06 -12.81 8.64
C PRO A 105 -2.69 -12.12 8.48
N ALA A 106 -1.84 -12.19 9.50
CA ALA A 106 -0.48 -11.65 9.48
C ALA A 106 0.56 -12.58 8.80
N THR A 107 0.14 -13.71 8.21
CA THR A 107 1.06 -14.63 7.49
C THR A 107 2.00 -13.91 6.52
N PRO A 108 1.55 -12.96 5.68
CA PRO A 108 2.44 -12.28 4.75
C PRO A 108 3.49 -11.40 5.47
N ILE A 109 3.17 -10.86 6.66
CA ILE A 109 4.14 -10.14 7.50
C ILE A 109 5.25 -11.09 7.94
N PHE A 110 4.91 -12.28 8.43
CA PHE A 110 5.93 -13.26 8.85
C PHE A 110 6.79 -13.74 7.67
N ALA A 111 6.18 -13.95 6.50
CA ALA A 111 6.89 -14.28 5.27
C ALA A 111 7.84 -13.15 4.84
N TRP A 112 7.39 -11.89 4.93
CA TRP A 112 8.24 -10.72 4.69
C TRP A 112 9.43 -10.67 5.65
N LEU A 113 9.18 -10.74 6.97
CA LEU A 113 10.21 -10.60 8.00
C LEU A 113 11.31 -11.66 7.85
N ILE A 114 10.93 -12.93 7.62
CA ILE A 114 11.92 -14.00 7.45
C ILE A 114 12.69 -13.84 6.13
N THR A 115 12.03 -13.40 5.05
CA THR A 115 12.69 -13.16 3.75
C THR A 115 13.68 -12.00 3.85
N PHE A 116 13.27 -10.89 4.48
CA PHE A 116 14.14 -9.74 4.71
C PHE A 116 15.34 -10.10 5.59
N PHE A 117 15.10 -10.76 6.73
CA PHE A 117 16.17 -11.13 7.65
C PHE A 117 17.21 -12.04 6.98
N THR A 118 16.75 -13.02 6.19
CA THR A 118 17.62 -14.02 5.56
C THR A 118 18.29 -13.56 4.28
N ALA A 119 17.93 -12.38 3.74
CA ALA A 119 18.58 -11.79 2.57
C ALA A 119 20.12 -11.73 2.72
N ARG A 120 20.62 -11.50 3.93
CA ARG A 120 22.06 -11.50 4.25
C ARG A 120 22.78 -12.81 3.95
N TYR A 121 22.06 -13.94 3.99
CA TYR A 121 22.64 -15.28 3.79
C TYR A 121 22.67 -15.72 2.33
N ILE A 122 22.09 -14.94 1.41
CA ILE A 122 22.14 -15.26 -0.02
C ILE A 122 23.59 -15.15 -0.49
N PRO A 123 24.19 -16.21 -1.06
CA PRO A 123 25.56 -16.17 -1.55
C PRO A 123 25.74 -15.11 -2.64
N THR A 124 26.86 -14.37 -2.60
CA THR A 124 27.14 -13.25 -3.51
C THR A 124 27.03 -13.64 -4.99
N GLY A 125 27.56 -14.81 -5.38
CA GLY A 125 27.49 -15.32 -6.76
C GLY A 125 26.08 -15.68 -7.27
N ARG A 126 25.05 -15.67 -6.42
CA ARG A 126 23.65 -15.88 -6.83
C ARG A 126 22.82 -14.59 -6.84
N ARG A 127 23.40 -13.47 -6.41
CA ARG A 127 22.70 -12.19 -6.36
C ARG A 127 22.79 -11.47 -7.71
N PRO A 128 21.75 -10.74 -8.13
CA PRO A 128 21.80 -9.91 -9.34
C PRO A 128 22.86 -8.81 -9.25
N ALA A 129 23.21 -8.22 -10.39
CA ALA A 129 24.08 -7.05 -10.43
C ALA A 129 23.40 -5.85 -9.76
N ILE A 130 24.16 -5.05 -9.01
CA ILE A 130 23.65 -3.88 -8.30
C ILE A 130 23.54 -2.70 -9.27
N HIS A 131 22.37 -2.08 -9.31
CA HIS A 131 22.09 -0.92 -10.15
C HIS A 131 22.41 0.38 -9.39
N VAL A 132 23.57 0.96 -9.68
CA VAL A 132 24.01 2.24 -9.08
C VAL A 132 23.54 3.47 -9.85
N ALA A 133 23.30 3.34 -11.17
CA ALA A 133 22.92 4.46 -12.03
C ALA A 133 21.42 4.53 -12.36
N LEU A 134 20.65 3.47 -12.07
CA LEU A 134 19.26 3.37 -12.51
C LEU A 134 18.37 4.46 -11.88
N LEU A 135 18.38 4.57 -10.55
CA LEU A 135 17.51 5.52 -9.84
C LEU A 135 17.90 6.99 -10.10
N PRO A 136 19.19 7.39 -10.05
CA PRO A 136 19.60 8.75 -10.43
C PRO A 136 19.20 9.13 -11.86
N ALA A 137 19.36 8.19 -12.81
CA ALA A 137 18.98 8.41 -14.20
C ALA A 137 17.47 8.59 -14.35
N LEU A 138 16.66 7.75 -13.69
CA LEU A 138 15.20 7.89 -13.71
C LEU A 138 14.73 9.21 -13.09
N GLU A 139 15.34 9.66 -11.98
CA GLU A 139 15.01 10.99 -11.42
C GLU A 139 15.33 12.12 -12.39
N SER A 140 16.51 12.07 -13.00
CA SER A 140 16.95 13.10 -13.94
C SER A 140 16.03 13.17 -15.17
N VAL A 141 15.60 12.01 -15.70
CA VAL A 141 14.71 11.93 -16.85
C VAL A 141 13.28 12.36 -16.51
N LEU A 142 12.74 11.93 -15.37
CA LEU A 142 11.33 12.15 -15.02
C LEU A 142 11.09 13.52 -14.39
N TYR A 143 12.03 14.03 -13.60
CA TYR A 143 11.86 15.25 -12.82
C TYR A 143 12.75 16.40 -13.29
N GLY A 144 13.62 16.17 -14.29
CA GLY A 144 14.52 17.17 -14.86
C GLY A 144 15.68 17.58 -13.94
N ALA A 145 15.80 16.96 -12.77
CA ALA A 145 16.88 17.18 -11.80
C ALA A 145 16.99 15.98 -10.85
N ASN A 146 18.17 15.80 -10.25
CA ASN A 146 18.35 14.93 -9.08
C ASN A 146 17.81 15.69 -7.84
N ILE A 147 16.49 15.64 -7.65
CA ILE A 147 15.80 16.33 -6.53
C ILE A 147 16.39 15.89 -5.19
N SER A 148 16.75 14.62 -5.10
CA SER A 148 17.31 14.01 -3.90
C SER A 148 18.66 14.62 -3.54
N ASP A 149 19.54 14.83 -4.52
CA ASP A 149 20.82 15.51 -4.35
C ASP A 149 20.67 17.00 -3.98
N LEU A 150 19.62 17.67 -4.47
CA LEU A 150 19.38 19.07 -4.07
C LEU A 150 19.05 19.19 -2.58
N GLN A 151 18.32 18.23 -2.01
CA GLN A 151 17.93 18.25 -0.59
C GLN A 151 19.09 17.92 0.35
N THR A 152 20.08 17.14 -0.09
CA THR A 152 21.23 16.76 0.74
C THR A 152 22.29 17.85 0.83
N ARG A 153 22.28 18.84 -0.08
CA ARG A 153 23.20 19.99 -0.07
C ARG A 153 22.90 21.03 1.01
N TYR A 154 21.67 21.09 1.51
CA TYR A 154 21.23 22.10 2.50
C TYR A 154 20.86 21.44 3.82
N THR A 155 21.88 21.07 4.60
CA THR A 155 21.67 20.41 5.91
C THR A 155 21.78 21.39 7.07
N ASN A 156 21.07 21.11 8.16
CA ASN A 156 21.06 21.93 9.37
C ASN A 156 20.74 21.04 10.59
N PRO A 157 21.40 21.23 11.74
CA PRO A 157 21.16 20.40 12.93
C PRO A 157 19.70 20.34 13.41
N ILE A 158 18.92 21.42 13.24
CA ILE A 158 17.50 21.44 13.59
C ILE A 158 16.71 20.54 12.63
N LEU A 159 16.96 20.66 11.33
CA LEU A 159 16.32 19.84 10.31
C LEU A 159 16.74 18.36 10.44
N ASP A 160 17.96 18.08 10.90
CA ASP A 160 18.41 16.72 11.22
C ASP A 160 17.52 16.09 12.28
N VAL A 161 17.27 16.78 13.40
CA VAL A 161 16.40 16.27 14.47
C VAL A 161 14.94 16.15 14.01
N VAL A 162 14.46 17.11 13.21
CA VAL A 162 13.09 17.08 12.66
C VAL A 162 12.91 15.93 11.66
N ALA A 163 13.90 15.63 10.82
CA ALA A 163 13.88 14.48 9.91
C ALA A 163 14.09 13.14 10.64
N TRP A 164 14.89 13.15 11.71
CA TRP A 164 15.15 11.98 12.53
C TRP A 164 13.92 11.47 13.27
N LEU A 165 13.02 12.33 13.73
CA LEU A 165 11.84 11.85 14.45
C LEU A 165 10.92 10.94 13.60
N PRO A 166 10.44 11.35 12.39
CA PRO A 166 9.62 10.49 11.54
C PRO A 166 10.40 9.27 11.04
N TYR A 167 11.64 9.46 10.58
CA TYR A 167 12.42 8.40 9.92
C TYR A 167 13.28 7.55 10.87
N GLY A 168 13.86 8.11 11.91
CA GLY A 168 14.69 7.38 12.85
C GLY A 168 13.90 6.65 13.95
N VAL A 169 12.65 7.06 14.22
CA VAL A 169 11.87 6.57 15.37
C VAL A 169 10.44 6.18 15.01
N ILE A 170 9.62 7.12 14.54
CA ILE A 170 8.15 6.94 14.47
C ILE A 170 7.77 5.81 13.52
N HIS A 171 8.39 5.73 12.32
CA HIS A 171 7.98 4.76 11.31
C HIS A 171 8.13 3.28 11.76
N PHE A 172 8.94 2.99 12.78
CA PHE A 172 9.06 1.63 13.33
C PHE A 172 7.88 1.25 14.23
N VAL A 173 7.32 2.23 14.94
CA VAL A 173 6.26 2.02 15.95
C VAL A 173 4.89 2.21 15.33
N TRP A 174 4.77 3.10 14.36
CA TRP A 174 3.51 3.56 13.82
C TRP A 174 2.66 2.45 13.15
N PRO A 175 3.21 1.45 12.42
CA PRO A 175 2.43 0.31 11.93
C PRO A 175 1.66 -0.44 13.03
N PHE A 176 2.25 -0.55 14.23
CA PHE A 176 1.61 -1.21 15.38
C PHE A 176 0.51 -0.34 15.99
N ILE A 177 0.71 0.97 16.02
CA ILE A 177 -0.32 1.93 16.45
C ILE A 177 -1.51 1.90 15.50
N VAL A 178 -1.28 1.87 14.18
CA VAL A 178 -2.35 1.73 13.18
C VAL A 178 -3.09 0.40 13.36
N ALA A 179 -2.38 -0.71 13.54
CA ALA A 179 -3.01 -2.00 13.82
C ALA A 179 -3.89 -1.97 15.08
N LEU A 180 -3.41 -1.32 16.16
CA LEU A 180 -4.17 -1.16 17.40
C LEU A 180 -5.42 -0.28 17.20
N ILE A 181 -5.30 0.83 16.47
CA ILE A 181 -6.43 1.70 16.12
C ILE A 181 -7.46 0.92 15.31
N LEU A 182 -7.05 0.18 14.28
CA LEU A 182 -7.98 -0.61 13.46
C LEU A 182 -8.64 -1.75 14.24
N TRP A 183 -7.92 -2.37 15.19
CA TRP A 183 -8.49 -3.42 16.04
C TRP A 183 -9.49 -2.88 17.06
N THR A 184 -9.24 -1.68 17.61
CA THR A 184 -10.06 -1.10 18.69
C THR A 184 -11.21 -0.24 18.16
N LEU A 185 -10.91 0.68 17.24
CA LEU A 185 -11.83 1.68 16.72
C LEU A 185 -12.37 1.34 15.33
N GLY A 186 -11.71 0.45 14.59
CA GLY A 186 -12.12 0.06 13.24
C GLY A 186 -13.25 -0.98 13.20
N PRO A 187 -13.88 -1.17 12.02
CA PRO A 187 -14.88 -2.22 11.84
C PRO A 187 -14.25 -3.61 11.96
N ARG A 188 -15.07 -4.64 12.22
CA ARG A 188 -14.58 -6.02 12.33
C ARG A 188 -13.91 -6.45 11.02
N GLY A 189 -12.72 -7.03 11.11
CA GLY A 189 -11.92 -7.41 9.93
C GLY A 189 -10.88 -6.38 9.52
N ALA A 190 -10.95 -5.13 10.00
CA ALA A 190 -10.05 -4.06 9.54
C ALA A 190 -8.57 -4.34 9.82
N VAL A 191 -8.23 -4.85 11.01
CA VAL A 191 -6.82 -5.16 11.35
C VAL A 191 -6.31 -6.43 10.65
N GLN A 192 -7.19 -7.37 10.29
CA GLN A 192 -6.81 -8.53 9.49
C GLN A 192 -6.59 -8.14 8.02
N PHE A 193 -7.42 -7.25 7.47
CA PHE A 193 -7.18 -6.63 6.17
C PHE A 193 -5.85 -5.88 6.17
N TRP A 194 -5.58 -5.12 7.23
CA TRP A 194 -4.28 -4.47 7.45
C TRP A 194 -3.12 -5.45 7.45
N GLY A 195 -3.20 -6.52 8.24
CA GLY A 195 -2.15 -7.54 8.30
C GLY A 195 -1.86 -8.18 6.94
N LEU A 196 -2.91 -8.44 6.16
CA LEU A 196 -2.80 -9.00 4.82
C LEU A 196 -2.14 -8.00 3.85
N ALA A 197 -2.69 -6.79 3.71
CA ALA A 197 -2.23 -5.78 2.77
C ALA A 197 -0.82 -5.26 3.11
N PHE A 198 -0.58 -4.92 4.38
CA PHE A 198 0.72 -4.45 4.85
C PHE A 198 1.81 -5.50 4.65
N GLY A 199 1.50 -6.77 4.96
CA GLY A 199 2.44 -7.86 4.78
C GLY A 199 2.75 -8.17 3.31
N TRP A 200 1.73 -8.17 2.43
CA TRP A 200 1.94 -8.39 1.00
C TRP A 200 2.74 -7.28 0.34
N MET A 201 2.45 -6.01 0.66
CA MET A 201 3.20 -4.87 0.14
C MET A 201 4.68 -4.98 0.51
N ASN A 202 4.97 -5.30 1.77
CA ASN A 202 6.34 -5.45 2.22
C ASN A 202 7.04 -6.69 1.64
N LEU A 203 6.35 -7.83 1.55
CA LEU A 203 6.91 -9.05 0.95
C LEU A 203 7.25 -8.84 -0.52
N LEU A 204 6.34 -8.25 -1.30
CA LEU A 204 6.58 -7.95 -2.71
C LEU A 204 7.69 -6.91 -2.89
N GLY A 205 7.76 -5.91 -2.00
CA GLY A 205 8.84 -4.92 -2.02
C GLY A 205 10.21 -5.57 -1.77
N VAL A 206 10.35 -6.42 -0.75
CA VAL A 206 11.62 -7.14 -0.49
C VAL A 206 11.98 -8.09 -1.63
N VAL A 207 11.01 -8.82 -2.19
CA VAL A 207 11.26 -9.67 -3.36
C VAL A 207 11.75 -8.84 -4.54
N THR A 208 11.16 -7.66 -4.76
CA THR A 208 11.62 -6.74 -5.80
C THR A 208 13.04 -6.24 -5.53
N GLN A 209 13.36 -5.85 -4.30
CA GLN A 209 14.70 -5.41 -3.91
C GLN A 209 15.76 -6.52 -4.07
N LEU A 210 15.38 -7.78 -3.90
CA LEU A 210 16.26 -8.94 -4.14
C LEU A 210 16.50 -9.20 -5.63
N LEU A 211 15.49 -8.95 -6.48
CA LEU A 211 15.55 -9.17 -7.93
C LEU A 211 16.15 -7.99 -8.69
N LEU A 212 15.95 -6.78 -8.18
CA LEU A 212 16.39 -5.50 -8.74
C LEU A 212 17.08 -4.67 -7.63
N PRO A 213 18.28 -5.08 -7.21
CA PRO A 213 19.02 -4.35 -6.18
C PRO A 213 19.47 -3.00 -6.72
N CYS A 214 19.06 -1.93 -6.05
CA CYS A 214 19.37 -0.56 -6.41
C CYS A 214 20.08 0.14 -5.25
N ALA A 215 21.11 0.93 -5.57
CA ALA A 215 21.78 1.76 -4.59
C ALA A 215 20.94 2.98 -4.21
N ALA A 216 21.02 3.39 -2.95
CA ALA A 216 20.38 4.60 -2.41
C ALA A 216 21.31 5.83 -2.54
N PRO A 217 20.80 7.07 -2.34
CA PRO A 217 21.58 8.30 -2.55
C PRO A 217 22.89 8.37 -1.76
N TRP A 218 22.94 7.82 -0.54
CA TRP A 218 24.17 7.79 0.25
C TRP A 218 25.34 7.13 -0.51
N TYR A 219 25.05 6.15 -1.38
CA TYR A 219 26.08 5.45 -2.14
C TYR A 219 26.66 6.37 -3.21
N GLU A 220 25.79 7.03 -3.99
CA GLU A 220 26.19 7.99 -5.02
C GLU A 220 27.02 9.13 -4.42
N ILE A 221 26.64 9.63 -3.24
CA ILE A 221 27.36 10.71 -2.55
C ILE A 221 28.78 10.30 -2.16
N ILE A 222 29.00 9.03 -1.75
CA ILE A 222 30.30 8.57 -1.25
C ILE A 222 31.18 7.99 -2.37
N HIS A 223 30.57 7.27 -3.32
CA HIS A 223 31.25 6.43 -4.29
C HIS A 223 31.00 6.85 -5.75
N GLY A 224 30.14 7.85 -5.98
CA GLY A 224 29.66 8.20 -7.32
C GLY A 224 28.91 7.04 -7.96
N LEU A 225 29.07 6.89 -9.28
CA LEU A 225 28.46 5.80 -10.05
C LEU A 225 29.40 4.60 -10.23
N THR A 226 30.40 4.44 -9.36
CA THR A 226 31.31 3.30 -9.42
C THR A 226 30.56 2.00 -9.15
N PRO A 227 30.87 0.89 -9.86
CA PRO A 227 30.20 -0.38 -9.66
C PRO A 227 30.27 -0.85 -8.20
N ALA A 228 29.11 -1.16 -7.63
CA ALA A 228 29.00 -1.66 -6.27
C ALA A 228 29.19 -3.19 -6.22
N ASP A 229 29.59 -3.69 -5.06
CA ASP A 229 29.69 -5.13 -4.79
C ASP A 229 29.11 -5.50 -3.41
N TYR A 230 28.76 -6.77 -3.23
CA TYR A 230 28.08 -7.26 -2.02
C TYR A 230 28.97 -7.40 -0.78
N SER A 231 30.28 -7.10 -0.87
CA SER A 231 31.15 -6.98 0.31
C SER A 231 31.05 -5.60 0.97
N MET A 232 30.48 -4.62 0.26
CA MET A 232 30.32 -3.26 0.78
C MET A 232 29.27 -3.23 1.91
N PRO A 233 29.61 -2.66 3.08
CA PRO A 233 28.67 -2.49 4.18
C PRO A 233 27.65 -1.38 3.85
N GLY A 234 26.49 -1.42 4.52
CA GLY A 234 25.53 -0.33 4.45
C GLY A 234 26.04 0.94 5.14
N SER A 235 25.49 2.09 4.76
CA SER A 235 25.83 3.39 5.33
C SER A 235 24.63 3.98 6.06
N PRO A 236 24.83 4.63 7.22
CA PRO A 236 23.78 5.42 7.88
C PRO A 236 23.42 6.70 7.12
N GLY A 237 24.11 7.03 6.02
CA GLY A 237 23.84 8.24 5.25
C GLY A 237 23.81 9.50 6.12
N GLY A 238 22.76 10.31 5.99
CA GLY A 238 22.55 11.51 6.79
C GLY A 238 22.33 11.25 8.28
N LEU A 239 21.90 10.04 8.69
CA LEU A 239 21.73 9.69 10.11
C LEU A 239 23.04 9.64 10.88
N LEU A 240 24.19 9.60 10.19
CA LEU A 240 25.49 9.78 10.85
C LEU A 240 25.57 11.11 11.63
N ARG A 241 24.84 12.14 11.19
CA ARG A 241 24.74 13.41 11.92
C ARG A 241 24.04 13.25 13.27
N ILE A 242 23.03 12.38 13.34
CA ILE A 242 22.32 12.05 14.59
C ILE A 242 23.20 11.27 15.56
N ASP A 243 23.94 10.29 15.05
CA ASP A 243 24.95 9.57 15.84
C ASP A 243 25.94 10.55 16.50
N ARG A 244 26.38 11.58 15.76
CA ARG A 244 27.26 12.64 16.28
C ARG A 244 26.59 13.52 17.33
N VAL A 245 25.32 13.89 17.14
CA VAL A 245 24.53 14.69 18.10
C VAL A 245 24.40 13.97 19.45
N PHE A 246 24.16 12.67 19.44
CA PHE A 246 23.97 11.87 20.66
C PHE A 246 25.25 11.17 21.15
N HIS A 247 26.40 11.39 20.51
CA HIS A 247 27.64 10.68 20.78
C HIS A 247 27.46 9.15 20.83
N SER A 248 26.66 8.62 19.90
CA SER A 248 26.30 7.20 19.82
C SER A 248 26.77 6.59 18.49
N GLN A 249 26.66 5.27 18.38
CA GLN A 249 26.92 4.53 17.13
C GLN A 249 25.70 3.72 16.70
N GLY A 250 24.50 4.15 17.11
CA GLY A 250 23.28 3.39 16.89
C GLY A 250 23.02 3.17 15.41
N TYR A 251 22.94 4.25 14.63
CA TYR A 251 22.63 4.14 13.21
C TYR A 251 23.78 3.56 12.40
N SER A 252 25.02 3.92 12.73
CA SER A 252 26.22 3.34 12.10
C SER A 252 26.21 1.81 12.22
N ASN A 253 25.90 1.27 13.40
CA ASN A 253 25.82 -0.18 13.61
C ASN A 253 24.60 -0.79 12.93
N THR A 254 23.43 -0.16 13.00
CA THR A 254 22.20 -0.70 12.40
C THR A 254 22.30 -0.79 10.87
N PHE A 255 22.73 0.29 10.21
CA PHE A 255 22.85 0.32 8.76
C PHE A 255 24.05 -0.48 8.24
N GLY A 256 25.17 -0.48 8.98
CA GLY A 256 26.33 -1.31 8.64
C GLY A 256 26.02 -2.82 8.65
N ASN A 257 25.03 -3.25 9.45
CA ASN A 257 24.60 -4.65 9.57
C ASN A 257 23.24 -4.93 8.90
N ALA A 258 22.76 -4.04 8.03
CA ALA A 258 21.49 -4.19 7.34
C ALA A 258 21.47 -5.49 6.52
N PRO A 259 20.41 -6.33 6.60
CA PRO A 259 20.35 -7.56 5.81
C PRO A 259 20.41 -7.35 4.29
N LEU A 260 19.97 -6.17 3.84
CA LEU A 260 19.80 -5.82 2.44
C LEU A 260 20.28 -4.38 2.21
N VAL A 261 21.55 -4.23 1.84
CA VAL A 261 22.22 -2.93 1.68
C VAL A 261 21.71 -2.16 0.46
N PHE A 262 21.62 -2.84 -0.68
CA PHE A 262 21.21 -2.25 -1.97
C PHE A 262 19.73 -2.49 -2.27
N GLY A 263 18.88 -2.26 -1.27
CA GLY A 263 17.43 -2.46 -1.34
C GLY A 263 16.65 -1.16 -1.50
N ALA A 264 17.14 -0.16 -2.24
CA ALA A 264 16.47 1.15 -2.31
C ALA A 264 15.10 1.09 -3.01
N PHE A 265 14.97 0.28 -4.08
CA PHE A 265 13.79 0.24 -4.92
C PHE A 265 12.96 -1.04 -4.77
N PRO A 266 11.63 -0.95 -4.60
CA PRO A 266 10.88 0.25 -4.21
C PRO A 266 11.13 0.61 -2.74
N SER A 267 10.81 1.86 -2.35
CA SER A 267 10.94 2.27 -0.95
C SER A 267 9.84 1.66 -0.09
N LEU A 268 10.23 0.77 0.83
CA LEU A 268 9.31 0.23 1.84
C LEU A 268 8.91 1.27 2.89
N HIS A 269 9.73 2.29 3.15
CA HIS A 269 9.34 3.38 4.05
C HIS A 269 8.17 4.18 3.47
N SER A 270 8.24 4.52 2.18
CA SER A 270 7.09 5.11 1.47
C SER A 270 5.90 4.16 1.47
N GLY A 271 6.12 2.89 1.13
CA GLY A 271 5.05 1.93 1.06
C GLY A 271 4.29 1.78 2.38
N CYS A 272 5.01 1.64 3.49
CA CYS A 272 4.40 1.59 4.83
C CYS A 272 3.60 2.86 5.12
N ALA A 273 4.18 4.05 4.94
CA ALA A 273 3.48 5.31 5.22
C ALA A 273 2.22 5.53 4.38
N VAL A 274 2.27 5.17 3.09
CA VAL A 274 1.12 5.26 2.19
C VAL A 274 0.05 4.24 2.58
N MET A 275 0.44 3.00 2.93
CA MET A 275 -0.51 2.00 3.43
C MET A 275 -1.22 2.47 4.70
N GLU A 276 -0.49 3.05 5.65
CA GLU A 276 -1.05 3.63 6.88
C GLU A 276 -2.04 4.74 6.55
N ALA A 277 -1.66 5.67 5.67
CA ALA A 277 -2.53 6.76 5.25
C ALA A 277 -3.78 6.26 4.51
N LEU A 278 -3.68 5.22 3.66
CA LEU A 278 -4.82 4.62 2.96
C LEU A 278 -5.82 4.03 3.95
N PHE A 279 -5.36 3.19 4.89
CA PHE A 279 -6.23 2.58 5.89
C PHE A 279 -6.90 3.60 6.79
N LEU A 280 -6.13 4.55 7.33
CA LEU A 280 -6.68 5.59 8.20
C LEU A 280 -7.61 6.54 7.43
N SER A 281 -7.30 6.86 6.18
CA SER A 281 -8.18 7.68 5.31
C SER A 281 -9.48 6.97 4.97
N HIS A 282 -9.43 5.65 4.79
CA HIS A 282 -10.58 4.85 4.41
C HIS A 282 -11.57 4.68 5.57
N PHE A 283 -11.06 4.33 6.77
CA PHE A 283 -11.92 4.12 7.93
C PHE A 283 -12.16 5.38 8.78
N PHE A 284 -11.25 6.35 8.76
CA PHE A 284 -11.31 7.56 9.60
C PHE A 284 -11.05 8.84 8.78
N PRO A 285 -11.93 9.18 7.82
CA PRO A 285 -11.67 10.20 6.79
C PRO A 285 -11.48 11.62 7.31
N ALA A 286 -11.94 11.94 8.52
CA ALA A 286 -11.90 13.28 9.09
C ALA A 286 -10.48 13.87 9.23
N LEU A 287 -9.47 13.02 9.44
CA LEU A 287 -8.07 13.44 9.62
C LEU A 287 -7.19 13.14 8.40
N LYS A 288 -7.79 12.90 7.21
CA LYS A 288 -7.09 12.66 5.95
C LYS A 288 -5.89 13.60 5.72
N PRO A 289 -6.01 14.94 5.87
CA PRO A 289 -4.87 15.83 5.66
C PRO A 289 -3.69 15.54 6.58
N VAL A 290 -3.94 15.12 7.82
CA VAL A 290 -2.88 14.80 8.80
C VAL A 290 -2.12 13.55 8.39
N TYR A 291 -2.83 12.50 7.96
CA TYR A 291 -2.20 11.24 7.55
C TYR A 291 -1.30 11.43 6.33
N TRP A 292 -1.79 12.18 5.32
CA TRP A 292 -1.01 12.45 4.11
C TRP A 292 0.11 13.48 4.34
N ALA A 293 -0.06 14.41 5.29
CA ALA A 293 1.04 15.27 5.72
C ALA A 293 2.20 14.46 6.32
N TYR A 294 1.90 13.42 7.11
CA TYR A 294 2.93 12.52 7.62
C TYR A 294 3.68 11.78 6.50
N VAL A 295 2.98 11.30 5.47
CA VAL A 295 3.63 10.69 4.28
C VAL A 295 4.62 11.67 3.66
N GLY A 296 4.20 12.91 3.41
CA GLY A 296 5.07 13.95 2.84
C GLY A 296 6.29 14.26 3.71
N VAL A 297 6.10 14.36 5.02
CA VAL A 297 7.19 14.59 5.99
C VAL A 297 8.17 13.42 6.01
N LEU A 298 7.68 12.17 5.98
CA LEU A 298 8.56 11.00 5.96
C LEU A 298 9.35 10.91 4.65
N TRP A 299 8.71 11.18 3.50
CA TRP A 299 9.38 11.20 2.20
C TRP A 299 10.51 12.22 2.18
N TRP A 300 10.21 13.46 2.59
CA TRP A 300 11.21 14.49 2.76
C TRP A 300 12.35 14.02 3.68
N ALA A 301 12.03 13.45 4.85
CA ALA A 301 13.05 12.99 5.79
C ALA A 301 13.97 11.91 5.19
N THR A 302 13.42 10.94 4.45
CA THR A 302 14.22 9.88 3.81
C THR A 302 15.14 10.39 2.70
N MET A 303 14.69 11.37 1.91
CA MET A 303 15.52 12.03 0.89
C MET A 303 16.59 12.91 1.54
N TYR A 304 16.19 13.74 2.51
CA TYR A 304 17.06 14.63 3.28
C TYR A 304 18.19 13.89 4.01
N LEU A 305 17.91 12.68 4.50
CA LEU A 305 18.88 11.80 5.15
C LEU A 305 19.58 10.85 4.16
N SER A 306 19.40 11.05 2.84
CA SER A 306 20.10 10.33 1.77
C SER A 306 19.81 8.83 1.67
N HIS A 307 18.63 8.37 2.09
CA HIS A 307 18.26 6.95 2.04
C HIS A 307 17.38 6.58 0.85
N HIS A 308 16.72 7.54 0.23
CA HIS A 308 15.80 7.27 -0.87
C HIS A 308 15.82 8.36 -1.93
N TYR A 309 15.60 7.93 -3.17
CA TYR A 309 15.24 8.81 -4.27
C TYR A 309 13.72 9.00 -4.32
N LEU A 310 13.21 10.14 -4.79
CA LEU A 310 11.78 10.35 -5.00
C LEU A 310 11.15 9.26 -5.89
N ILE A 311 11.86 8.79 -6.92
CA ILE A 311 11.32 7.75 -7.82
C ILE A 311 11.04 6.42 -7.10
N ASP A 312 11.89 6.03 -6.14
CA ASP A 312 11.68 4.80 -5.39
C ASP A 312 10.60 4.98 -4.30
N LEU A 313 10.42 6.20 -3.78
CA LEU A 313 9.28 6.57 -2.92
C LEU A 313 7.96 6.47 -3.67
N VAL A 314 7.89 7.00 -4.89
CA VAL A 314 6.69 6.92 -5.74
C VAL A 314 6.38 5.46 -6.07
N ALA A 315 7.38 4.64 -6.41
CA ALA A 315 7.18 3.22 -6.66
C ALA A 315 6.62 2.47 -5.43
N GLY A 316 7.11 2.79 -4.23
CA GLY A 316 6.56 2.25 -2.97
C GLY A 316 5.11 2.65 -2.72
N ALA A 317 4.75 3.89 -3.07
CA ALA A 317 3.38 4.39 -3.02
C ALA A 317 2.45 3.63 -3.96
N CYS A 318 2.87 3.47 -5.22
CA CYS A 318 2.14 2.72 -6.24
C CYS A 318 1.92 1.26 -5.82
N LEU A 319 2.96 0.60 -5.29
CA LEU A 319 2.85 -0.77 -4.79
C LEU A 319 1.82 -0.86 -3.65
N SER A 320 1.80 0.13 -2.76
CA SER A 320 0.86 0.15 -1.63
C SER A 320 -0.58 0.35 -2.07
N VAL A 321 -0.82 1.28 -2.99
CA VAL A 321 -2.15 1.51 -3.59
C VAL A 321 -2.64 0.23 -4.29
N LEU A 322 -1.78 -0.40 -5.09
CA LEU A 322 -2.11 -1.64 -5.79
C LEU A 322 -2.50 -2.75 -4.80
N VAL A 323 -1.66 -3.01 -3.80
CA VAL A 323 -1.89 -4.08 -2.82
C VAL A 323 -3.09 -3.78 -1.93
N PHE A 324 -3.31 -2.52 -1.54
CA PHE A 324 -4.47 -2.10 -0.75
C PHE A 324 -5.78 -2.48 -1.44
N TYR A 325 -5.96 -2.10 -2.71
CA TYR A 325 -7.18 -2.44 -3.45
C TYR A 325 -7.26 -3.92 -3.81
N PHE A 326 -6.14 -4.57 -4.13
CA PHE A 326 -6.13 -6.00 -4.45
C PHE A 326 -6.52 -6.86 -3.24
N CYS A 327 -6.12 -6.47 -2.04
CA CYS A 327 -6.45 -7.18 -0.80
C CYS A 327 -7.78 -6.75 -0.18
N MET A 328 -8.45 -5.73 -0.73
CA MET A 328 -9.66 -5.13 -0.14
C MET A 328 -10.84 -6.11 -0.17
N PRO A 329 -11.38 -6.50 1.01
CA PRO A 329 -12.62 -7.27 1.11
C PRO A 329 -13.81 -6.54 0.47
N ASP A 330 -14.76 -7.28 -0.10
CA ASP A 330 -15.95 -6.68 -0.74
C ASP A 330 -16.73 -5.80 0.25
N GLY A 331 -16.84 -6.23 1.51
CA GLY A 331 -17.54 -5.49 2.56
C GLY A 331 -16.87 -4.16 2.96
N PHE A 332 -15.68 -3.85 2.44
CA PHE A 332 -14.98 -2.58 2.64
C PHE A 332 -14.89 -1.74 1.37
N LYS A 333 -15.43 -2.19 0.22
CA LYS A 333 -15.38 -1.39 -1.02
C LYS A 333 -16.31 -0.19 -0.99
N ASP A 334 -17.54 -0.40 -0.52
CA ASP A 334 -18.52 0.67 -0.37
C ASP A 334 -18.47 1.22 1.06
N VAL A 335 -17.93 2.43 1.20
CA VAL A 335 -17.68 3.10 2.49
C VAL A 335 -18.99 3.34 3.25
N ASP A 336 -20.09 3.60 2.53
CA ASP A 336 -21.39 3.87 3.13
C ASP A 336 -22.09 2.59 3.62
N GLN A 337 -21.67 1.43 3.10
CA GLN A 337 -22.18 0.11 3.49
C GLN A 337 -21.28 -0.63 4.48
N ILE A 338 -20.17 -0.03 4.93
CA ILE A 338 -19.29 -0.65 5.92
C ILE A 338 -20.09 -0.92 7.19
N GLN A 339 -20.15 -2.18 7.58
CA GLN A 339 -20.88 -2.59 8.77
C GLN A 339 -19.99 -2.40 10.01
N TRP A 340 -20.20 -1.29 10.70
CA TRP A 340 -19.47 -0.96 11.94
C TRP A 340 -19.93 -1.79 13.14
N ASP A 341 -21.25 -2.08 13.21
CA ASP A 341 -21.89 -2.64 14.40
C ASP A 341 -22.28 -4.12 14.28
N LYS A 342 -22.28 -4.70 13.07
CA LYS A 342 -22.77 -6.08 12.90
C LYS A 342 -21.81 -7.09 13.52
N ALA A 343 -22.40 -7.92 14.37
CA ALA A 343 -21.74 -9.03 15.05
C ALA A 343 -22.03 -10.37 14.37
N GLU A 344 -21.90 -10.46 13.05
CA GLU A 344 -22.09 -11.74 12.35
C GLU A 344 -20.80 -12.58 12.39
N GLY A 345 -20.88 -13.78 12.99
CA GLY A 345 -19.80 -14.77 13.07
C GLY A 345 -19.27 -15.06 14.49
N ASP A 346 -18.73 -16.27 14.67
CA ASP A 346 -17.99 -16.67 15.88
C ASP A 346 -16.52 -16.22 15.77
N GLY A 347 -16.12 -15.25 16.61
CA GLY A 347 -14.74 -14.77 16.69
C GLY A 347 -14.42 -13.55 15.81
N TYR A 348 -13.14 -13.18 15.79
CA TYR A 348 -12.63 -12.04 15.03
C TYR A 348 -12.06 -12.53 13.68
N GLU A 349 -12.95 -12.91 12.76
CA GLU A 349 -12.61 -13.38 11.41
C GLU A 349 -12.78 -12.27 10.36
N MET A 350 -12.06 -12.39 9.24
CA MET A 350 -12.24 -11.51 8.07
C MET A 350 -13.60 -11.75 7.44
N ILE A 351 -14.49 -10.77 7.54
CA ILE A 351 -15.78 -10.79 6.83
C ILE A 351 -15.49 -10.59 5.33
N GLY A 352 -15.81 -11.59 4.51
CA GLY A 352 -15.73 -11.47 3.05
C GLY A 352 -14.31 -11.28 2.50
N GLY A 353 -13.32 -12.02 3.04
CA GLY A 353 -11.95 -12.05 2.52
C GLY A 353 -11.89 -12.13 0.99
N PRO A 354 -10.80 -11.64 0.35
CA PRO A 354 -10.77 -11.33 -1.08
C PRO A 354 -11.35 -12.49 -1.89
N LYS A 355 -12.55 -12.27 -2.46
CA LYS A 355 -13.12 -13.23 -3.39
C LYS A 355 -12.27 -13.16 -4.64
N THR A 356 -11.76 -14.34 -5.02
CA THR A 356 -11.30 -14.61 -6.38
C THR A 356 -12.35 -14.01 -7.31
N ILE A 357 -11.93 -13.17 -8.27
CA ILE A 357 -12.79 -12.54 -9.29
C ILE A 357 -14.01 -13.43 -9.47
N ARG A 358 -15.15 -13.05 -8.88
CA ARG A 358 -16.41 -13.65 -9.28
C ARG A 358 -16.38 -13.43 -10.79
N GLU A 359 -16.59 -14.47 -11.58
CA GLU A 359 -17.16 -14.26 -12.91
C GLU A 359 -18.31 -13.30 -12.65
N VAL A 360 -18.05 -12.02 -12.89
CA VAL A 360 -19.08 -11.03 -12.95
C VAL A 360 -19.83 -11.54 -14.16
N ASP A 361 -20.97 -12.15 -13.88
CA ASP A 361 -21.91 -12.48 -14.92
C ASP A 361 -22.39 -11.12 -15.43
N LEU A 362 -21.60 -10.58 -16.37
CA LEU A 362 -21.79 -9.26 -16.95
C LEU A 362 -23.21 -9.17 -17.51
N ASP A 363 -23.76 -10.31 -17.95
CA ASP A 363 -25.12 -10.43 -18.45
C ASP A 363 -26.16 -10.19 -17.35
N GLU A 364 -25.95 -10.68 -16.13
CA GLU A 364 -26.84 -10.44 -14.98
C GLU A 364 -26.74 -9.00 -14.44
N GLU A 365 -25.56 -8.38 -14.50
CA GLU A 365 -25.36 -6.99 -14.09
C GLU A 365 -25.91 -6.00 -15.13
N ILE A 366 -25.75 -6.29 -16.43
CA ILE A 366 -26.41 -5.57 -17.53
C ILE A 366 -27.93 -5.70 -17.40
N ARG A 367 -28.44 -6.90 -17.16
CA ARG A 367 -29.87 -7.14 -17.02
C ARG A 367 -30.49 -6.37 -15.84
N LYS A 368 -29.79 -6.25 -14.72
CA LYS A 368 -30.24 -5.40 -13.60
C LYS A 368 -30.26 -3.92 -13.94
N LEU A 369 -29.28 -3.45 -14.70
CA LEU A 369 -29.25 -2.06 -15.17
C LEU A 369 -30.34 -1.77 -16.21
N GLU A 370 -30.73 -2.76 -17.00
CA GLU A 370 -31.86 -2.69 -17.92
C GLU A 370 -33.20 -2.71 -17.16
N GLU A 371 -33.37 -3.59 -16.17
CA GLU A 371 -34.56 -3.65 -15.31
C GLU A 371 -34.74 -2.36 -14.46
N GLU A 372 -33.65 -1.71 -14.04
CA GLU A 372 -33.70 -0.40 -13.35
C GLU A 372 -33.93 0.78 -14.30
N GLY A 373 -33.65 0.64 -15.60
CA GLY A 373 -33.84 1.66 -16.63
C GLY A 373 -35.23 1.69 -17.26
N GLU A 374 -36.00 0.60 -17.17
CA GLU A 374 -37.34 0.47 -17.77
C GLU A 374 -38.49 0.88 -16.83
N GLY A 375 -38.21 1.26 -15.57
CA GLY A 375 -39.23 1.55 -14.55
C GLY A 375 -39.91 2.93 -14.59
N ASP A 376 -39.49 3.87 -15.46
CA ASP A 376 -39.92 5.28 -15.41
C ASP A 376 -40.50 5.83 -16.74
N ILE A 377 -41.30 5.03 -17.46
CA ILE A 377 -42.14 5.57 -18.55
C ILE A 377 -43.55 4.96 -18.49
N GLU A 378 -44.37 5.44 -17.55
CA GLU A 378 -45.83 5.38 -17.69
C GLU A 378 -46.32 6.69 -18.32
N ILE A 379 -46.53 6.67 -19.64
CA ILE A 379 -47.30 7.69 -20.35
C ILE A 379 -48.78 7.43 -20.05
N GLY A 380 -49.33 8.15 -19.08
CA GLY A 380 -50.77 8.22 -18.84
C GLY A 380 -51.42 9.21 -19.81
N ALA A 381 -52.21 8.70 -20.76
CA ALA A 381 -53.07 9.49 -21.62
C ALA A 381 -54.49 9.59 -21.03
N GLU A 382 -55.09 10.77 -21.24
CA GLU A 382 -56.53 11.13 -21.20
C GLU A 382 -57.22 11.28 -19.83
N GLU A 383 -57.56 12.54 -19.50
CA GLU A 383 -58.95 13.03 -19.57
C GLU A 383 -59.01 14.57 -19.54
N ASP A 384 -59.97 15.08 -20.31
CA ASP A 384 -60.24 16.48 -20.68
C ASP A 384 -60.84 17.36 -19.55
N ASP A 385 -60.67 18.68 -19.78
CA ASP A 385 -61.70 19.71 -19.71
C ASP A 385 -61.53 20.86 -18.68
N GLU A 386 -61.89 22.03 -19.19
CA GLU A 386 -62.20 23.31 -18.55
C GLU A 386 -61.15 24.44 -18.48
N ARG A 387 -61.52 25.50 -19.23
CA ARG A 387 -61.16 26.95 -19.16
C ARG A 387 -59.88 27.32 -19.93
N ARG A 388 -59.90 27.76 -21.19
CA ARG A 388 -60.74 28.79 -21.86
C ARG A 388 -60.97 30.04 -20.99
N ASP A 389 -60.56 31.16 -21.56
CA ASP A 389 -60.90 32.55 -21.21
C ASP A 389 -59.90 33.27 -20.27
N GLU A 390 -58.79 33.77 -20.82
CA GLU A 390 -58.26 35.11 -20.44
C GLU A 390 -57.22 35.67 -21.45
N GLU A 391 -57.46 35.51 -22.75
CA GLU A 391 -56.86 36.36 -23.79
C GLU A 391 -57.91 37.37 -24.27
N GLU A 392 -58.10 38.45 -23.51
CA GLU A 392 -58.60 39.76 -23.95
C GLU A 392 -59.04 40.57 -22.72
N ARG A 393 -58.12 41.35 -22.14
CA ARG A 393 -58.47 42.63 -21.51
C ARG A 393 -57.23 43.51 -21.34
N ILE A 394 -57.14 44.45 -22.28
CA ILE A 394 -56.74 45.85 -22.08
C ILE A 394 -55.23 46.11 -22.14
N GLU A 395 -54.76 46.27 -23.38
CA GLU A 395 -53.86 47.36 -23.72
C GLU A 395 -54.55 48.71 -23.41
N ALA A 396 -53.92 49.55 -22.58
CA ALA A 396 -53.77 51.00 -22.80
C ALA A 396 -53.41 51.72 -21.48
N GLN A 397 -52.11 52.00 -21.26
CA GLN A 397 -51.65 53.37 -21.01
C GLN A 397 -50.11 53.47 -20.98
N ASN A 398 -49.60 54.05 -22.08
CA ASN A 398 -48.49 55.00 -22.17
C ASN A 398 -47.08 54.63 -21.68
N GLY A 399 -46.17 54.51 -22.65
CA GLY A 399 -45.15 55.57 -22.81
C GLY A 399 -43.67 55.17 -22.82
N MET A 400 -43.13 55.01 -24.03
CA MET A 400 -41.75 55.32 -24.48
C MET A 400 -40.53 54.69 -23.78
N GLY A 401 -39.76 53.89 -24.54
CA GLY A 401 -38.33 53.67 -24.23
C GLY A 401 -37.63 52.48 -24.88
N LYS A 402 -37.37 52.55 -26.20
CA LYS A 402 -36.31 51.89 -27.02
C LYS A 402 -35.55 50.63 -26.49
N GLY A 403 -35.70 49.53 -27.24
CA GLY A 403 -34.60 48.70 -27.78
C GLY A 403 -34.17 47.44 -27.00
N PRO A 404 -33.73 46.35 -27.67
CA PRO A 404 -34.31 45.03 -27.44
C PRO A 404 -33.37 43.98 -26.80
N GLU A 405 -34.03 42.95 -26.24
CA GLU A 405 -33.68 41.51 -26.23
C GLU A 405 -32.35 41.06 -25.59
N GLY A 406 -32.26 40.02 -24.77
CA GLY A 406 -33.23 39.02 -24.34
C GLY A 406 -32.50 37.84 -23.68
N LYS A 407 -32.94 37.51 -22.47
CA LYS A 407 -33.08 36.15 -21.89
C LYS A 407 -31.84 35.34 -21.41
N PRO A 408 -32.07 34.43 -20.43
CA PRO A 408 -31.10 34.03 -19.42
C PRO A 408 -30.50 32.62 -19.60
N ARG A 409 -29.45 32.36 -18.80
CA ARG A 409 -28.60 31.15 -18.79
C ARG A 409 -29.36 29.87 -18.39
N MET A 410 -29.36 28.87 -19.28
CA MET A 410 -29.54 27.45 -18.94
C MET A 410 -28.22 26.85 -18.40
N LYS A 411 -28.29 26.13 -17.28
CA LYS A 411 -27.19 25.32 -16.72
C LYS A 411 -26.96 24.09 -17.63
N LYS A 412 -25.77 23.98 -18.22
CA LYS A 412 -25.36 22.83 -19.06
C LYS A 412 -24.75 21.73 -18.17
N LYS A 413 -25.39 20.57 -18.08
CA LYS A 413 -24.76 19.31 -17.63
C LYS A 413 -23.73 18.89 -18.70
N ARG A 414 -22.47 18.63 -18.31
CA ARG A 414 -21.43 18.05 -19.19
C ARG A 414 -21.54 16.53 -19.13
N SER A 415 -21.94 15.90 -20.23
CA SER A 415 -21.58 14.52 -20.55
C SER A 415 -20.28 14.53 -21.36
N VAL A 416 -19.40 13.56 -21.13
CA VAL A 416 -18.15 13.38 -21.90
C VAL A 416 -18.30 12.09 -22.69
N SER A 417 -18.29 12.20 -24.01
CA SER A 417 -18.22 11.09 -24.95
C SER A 417 -16.76 10.85 -25.33
N TRP A 418 -16.32 9.60 -25.28
CA TRP A 418 -14.99 9.18 -25.74
C TRP A 418 -15.03 8.96 -27.25
N GLY A 419 -14.36 9.83 -27.99
CA GLY A 419 -14.24 9.76 -29.44
C GLY A 419 -13.19 8.74 -29.89
N GLU A 420 -13.61 7.85 -30.80
CA GLU A 420 -12.78 6.97 -31.61
C GLU A 420 -11.73 7.76 -32.41
N THR A 421 -10.50 7.26 -32.47
CA THR A 421 -9.46 7.83 -33.34
C THR A 421 -9.40 7.04 -34.64
N LYS A 422 -9.88 7.65 -35.74
CA LYS A 422 -9.67 7.17 -37.11
C LYS A 422 -8.22 7.42 -37.55
N VAL A 423 -7.63 6.40 -38.16
CA VAL A 423 -6.32 6.45 -38.83
C VAL A 423 -6.53 6.81 -40.30
N LEU A 424 -5.85 7.86 -40.75
CA LEU A 424 -5.56 8.24 -42.14
C LEU A 424 -4.12 8.77 -42.08
N GLY A 425 -3.09 8.30 -42.80
CA GLY A 425 -3.01 7.62 -44.08
C GLY A 425 -2.15 8.50 -44.98
N GLU A 426 -0.96 8.05 -45.40
CA GLU A 426 -0.32 8.56 -46.61
C GLU A 426 0.64 7.52 -47.22
N GLU A 427 0.46 7.31 -48.52
CA GLU A 427 1.09 6.31 -49.37
C GLU A 427 2.43 6.79 -49.93
N GLY A 428 3.35 5.82 -50.12
CA GLY A 428 4.11 5.63 -51.37
C GLY A 428 5.23 6.60 -51.74
N ALA A 429 6.48 6.12 -51.72
CA ALA A 429 7.33 6.01 -52.92
C ALA A 429 8.77 5.55 -52.58
N GLY A 430 9.27 4.57 -53.35
CA GLY A 430 10.67 4.57 -53.82
C GLY A 430 11.71 3.74 -53.06
N ARG A 431 11.97 2.51 -53.54
CA ARG A 431 13.29 1.85 -53.45
C ARG A 431 14.32 2.61 -54.32
N PRO A 432 15.64 2.45 -54.06
CA PRO A 432 16.39 1.43 -54.79
C PRO A 432 17.34 0.57 -53.92
N GLU A 433 17.79 -0.52 -54.53
CA GLU A 433 18.69 -1.55 -54.02
C GLU A 433 20.19 -1.21 -54.14
N ALA A 434 20.98 -2.02 -53.43
CA ALA A 434 22.27 -2.61 -53.81
C ALA A 434 23.58 -1.82 -53.66
N GLY A 435 24.50 -2.42 -52.87
CA GLY A 435 25.84 -2.76 -53.39
C GLY A 435 27.06 -2.27 -52.59
N GLY A 436 27.79 -3.22 -51.99
CA GLY A 436 29.25 -3.28 -52.20
C GLY A 436 30.21 -2.83 -51.10
N SER A 437 30.70 -3.81 -50.33
CA SER A 437 32.11 -4.13 -50.02
C SER A 437 33.13 -3.04 -49.59
N GLY A 438 33.89 -3.35 -48.53
CA GLY A 438 35.35 -3.41 -48.66
C GLY A 438 36.24 -2.74 -47.61
N SER A 439 36.73 -3.57 -46.68
CA SER A 439 38.11 -3.58 -46.12
C SER A 439 38.62 -2.43 -45.23
N GLY A 440 39.36 -2.79 -44.17
CA GLY A 440 40.23 -1.85 -43.48
C GLY A 440 40.62 -2.27 -42.06
N SER A 441 41.42 -3.33 -41.93
CA SER A 441 42.15 -3.70 -40.72
C SER A 441 43.01 -2.56 -40.16
N LYS A 442 43.12 -2.43 -38.83
CA LYS A 442 44.42 -2.42 -38.11
C LYS A 442 44.24 -2.55 -36.60
N SER A 443 45.10 -3.41 -36.08
CA SER A 443 45.37 -3.79 -34.70
C SER A 443 46.28 -2.78 -33.96
N VAL A 444 46.50 -3.10 -32.67
CA VAL A 444 47.65 -2.82 -31.78
C VAL A 444 47.25 -1.92 -30.60
N GLU A 445 47.04 -2.42 -29.37
CA GLU A 445 47.94 -3.00 -28.33
C GLU A 445 48.49 -1.95 -27.33
N GLN A 446 48.50 -2.35 -26.04
CA GLN A 446 49.35 -1.90 -24.92
C GLN A 446 49.08 -0.51 -24.30
N ALA A 447 49.30 -0.24 -23.01
CA ALA A 447 49.59 -1.03 -21.80
C ALA A 447 49.58 -0.05 -20.59
N ILE A 448 49.16 -0.55 -19.42
CA ILE A 448 49.80 -0.40 -18.09
C ILE A 448 50.20 1.02 -17.60
N ALA A 449 49.52 1.47 -16.55
CA ALA A 449 50.12 1.84 -15.25
C ALA A 449 49.05 1.75 -14.14
#